data_AF-A0A1B8P0C6-F1
#
_entry.id   AF-A0A1B8P0C6-F1
#
_cell.length_a   1.000
_cell.length_b   1.000
_cell.length_c   1.000
_cell.angle_alpha   90.00
_cell.angle_beta   90.00
_cell.angle_gamma   90.00
#
_symmetry.space_group_name_H-M   'P 1'
#
loop_
_entity.id
_entity.type
_entity.pdbx_description
1 polymer ?
#
loop_
_entity_poly.entity_id
_entity_poly.type
_entity_poly.pdbx_seq_one_letter_code
_entity_poly.pdbx_strand_id
1 'polypeptide(L)'
;MSSSKLTLVAPVTGIVTLLSDVPDPVFAGGTLGEGIALDPLEPVLHAPCDGEVVQCAKTRHALTLKTEQGVEVLIHLGLDTVELQGQGIELNVAVGQRVKTGEPLCCFDPELLAERARSLITPLVVTDDAGWRLRLESNATGGYVERGAALMSLTPAAASDTATTERTGPWQERRVTLALEAGLHARPAARVRAIVKRHDAEVRLAHGDAEARGDSVSALMNLGLAEGSEVVLHARGDDAQAVLAAIAELLTTPEGAEPQQEATMPASVAEGEFAGLVASPGLAIGPLVTLSLPLPAVPYDGRGEAVEREDLRAALERVGRSLENAREQAERQGQRAEADIFEAHLAWLDDPGLLESATARIEAGRSAGQAWREALDDEAEQLRATGNALLAGRVADLRDLQRHVMAEFAEAGAAPLPDVPEGAILVADDLSPSQFVDLAERGPAGLCLKAGGTTSHVAILARARGIPCLVAMGEALEDVSGEHAVLDAHAGRLEPAPDEARLAAVREALRRDAERREVERAEAFEPAVTRDGREIEVAANIGDSSEARLAAESGADGVGLMRSEFLFLGRDTAPDEAEQCHEYQTSLTALGGKPVIIRTLDIGADKQLPYLRLPEVPNPALGVRG
;
A
#
# COMPACT_ATOMS: atom_id res chain seq x y z
N MET A 1 31.76 -30.89 0.17
CA MET A 1 32.61 -29.70 0.37
C MET A 1 32.55 -29.34 1.84
N SER A 2 33.63 -28.79 2.43
CA SER A 2 33.79 -28.66 3.89
C SER A 2 32.59 -28.00 4.56
N SER A 3 31.94 -28.72 5.48
CA SER A 3 30.80 -28.33 6.32
C SER A 3 31.21 -27.33 7.43
N SER A 4 32.02 -26.34 7.11
CA SER A 4 32.59 -25.42 8.09
C SER A 4 31.76 -24.13 8.18
N LYS A 5 31.31 -23.82 9.40
CA LYS A 5 30.77 -22.52 9.82
C LYS A 5 31.67 -21.39 9.28
N LEU A 6 31.08 -20.38 8.63
CA LEU A 6 31.75 -19.15 8.23
C LEU A 6 31.41 -18.07 9.26
N THR A 7 32.41 -17.29 9.69
CA THR A 7 32.21 -16.17 10.61
C THR A 7 32.60 -14.88 9.90
N LEU A 8 31.71 -13.89 9.91
CA LEU A 8 31.99 -12.53 9.46
C LEU A 8 32.33 -11.67 10.68
N VAL A 9 33.45 -10.97 10.62
CA VAL A 9 33.93 -10.09 11.71
C VAL A 9 33.71 -8.62 11.37
N ALA A 10 33.76 -7.77 12.40
CA ALA A 10 33.63 -6.33 12.25
C ALA A 10 34.75 -5.77 11.36
N PRO A 11 34.41 -5.18 10.19
CA PRO A 11 35.40 -4.62 9.26
C PRO A 11 36.05 -3.34 9.82
N VAL A 12 35.44 -2.76 10.85
CA VAL A 12 35.80 -1.48 11.44
C VAL A 12 35.34 -1.47 12.90
N THR A 13 36.05 -0.72 13.75
CA THR A 13 35.59 -0.39 15.10
C THR A 13 34.43 0.60 14.98
N GLY A 14 33.30 0.30 15.59
CA GLY A 14 32.08 1.08 15.35
C GLY A 14 30.92 0.78 16.28
N ILE A 15 29.85 1.56 16.13
CA ILE A 15 28.56 1.28 16.77
C ILE A 15 27.73 0.42 15.83
N VAL A 16 27.22 -0.70 16.33
CA VAL A 16 26.48 -1.63 15.49
C VAL A 16 24.98 -1.33 15.52
N THR A 17 24.39 -1.34 14.34
CA THR A 17 22.97 -1.07 14.09
C THR A 17 22.39 -2.25 13.30
N LEU A 18 21.18 -2.68 13.65
CA LEU A 18 20.48 -3.70 12.87
C LEU A 18 20.20 -3.16 11.47
N LEU A 19 20.22 -4.04 10.46
CA LEU A 19 19.97 -3.60 9.10
C LEU A 19 18.58 -2.94 8.96
N SER A 20 17.57 -3.43 9.70
CA SER A 20 16.21 -2.86 9.79
C SER A 20 16.15 -1.43 10.33
N ASP A 21 17.17 -1.01 11.07
CA ASP A 21 17.24 0.31 11.72
C ASP A 21 18.13 1.29 10.91
N VAL A 22 18.69 0.84 9.77
CA VAL A 22 19.45 1.68 8.85
C VAL A 22 18.48 2.65 8.16
N PRO A 23 18.75 3.97 8.12
CA PRO A 23 17.87 4.96 7.49
C PRO A 23 17.98 4.95 5.95
N ASP A 24 17.90 3.77 5.36
CA ASP A 24 17.87 3.52 3.92
C ASP A 24 16.94 2.33 3.63
N PRO A 25 15.86 2.51 2.85
CA PRO A 25 14.83 1.49 2.66
C PRO A 25 15.32 0.26 1.88
N VAL A 26 16.36 0.38 1.06
CA VAL A 26 16.92 -0.75 0.30
C VAL A 26 17.62 -1.71 1.26
N PHE A 27 18.38 -1.18 2.21
CA PHE A 27 19.04 -1.97 3.26
C PHE A 27 18.04 -2.42 4.34
N ALA A 28 17.20 -1.52 4.87
CA ALA A 28 16.26 -1.85 5.94
C ALA A 28 15.16 -2.83 5.52
N GLY A 29 14.75 -2.79 4.25
CA GLY A 29 13.79 -3.74 3.69
C GLY A 29 14.37 -5.12 3.37
N GLY A 30 15.67 -5.35 3.56
CA GLY A 30 16.32 -6.65 3.31
C GLY A 30 16.41 -7.03 1.83
N THR A 31 16.13 -6.12 0.90
CA THR A 31 16.08 -6.40 -0.55
C THR A 31 17.42 -6.86 -1.15
N LEU A 32 18.53 -6.45 -0.53
CA LEU A 32 19.89 -6.84 -0.91
C LEU A 32 20.40 -8.07 -0.15
N GLY A 33 19.60 -8.65 0.75
CA GLY A 33 19.96 -9.81 1.59
C GLY A 33 20.08 -9.48 3.07
N GLU A 34 20.36 -10.50 3.89
CA GLU A 34 20.50 -10.37 5.35
C GLU A 34 21.87 -9.80 5.75
N GLY A 35 21.92 -9.04 6.85
CA GLY A 35 23.15 -8.42 7.28
C GLY A 35 23.05 -7.58 8.54
N ILE A 36 24.08 -6.77 8.76
CA ILE A 36 24.16 -5.81 9.87
C ILE A 36 24.88 -4.55 9.38
N ALA A 37 24.73 -3.42 10.06
CA ALA A 37 25.44 -2.20 9.70
C ALA A 37 26.29 -1.68 10.86
N LEU A 38 27.37 -0.97 10.53
CA LEU A 38 28.25 -0.34 11.53
C LEU A 38 28.41 1.14 11.23
N ASP A 39 28.30 1.99 12.24
CA ASP A 39 28.73 3.38 12.18
C ASP A 39 30.23 3.45 12.56
N PRO A 40 31.13 3.71 11.59
CA PRO A 40 32.58 3.58 11.78
C PRO A 40 33.16 4.69 12.65
N LEU A 41 34.05 4.32 13.58
CA LEU A 41 34.81 5.23 14.44
C LEU A 41 36.29 5.35 14.02
N GLU A 42 36.68 4.70 12.94
CA GLU A 42 38.02 4.77 12.36
C GLU A 42 37.95 4.85 10.81
N PRO A 43 38.92 5.51 10.14
CA PRO A 43 38.81 5.89 8.73
C PRO A 43 39.22 4.79 7.73
N VAL A 44 39.24 3.52 8.14
CA VAL A 44 39.69 2.40 7.30
C VAL A 44 38.79 1.18 7.47
N LEU A 45 38.19 0.72 6.38
CA LEU A 45 37.46 -0.54 6.35
C LEU A 45 38.43 -1.69 6.03
N HIS A 46 38.25 -2.81 6.73
CA HIS A 46 39.04 -4.03 6.56
C HIS A 46 38.17 -5.21 6.12
N ALA A 47 38.78 -6.25 5.59
CA ALA A 47 38.09 -7.42 5.12
C ALA A 47 37.40 -8.16 6.29
N PRO A 48 36.06 -8.34 6.25
CA PRO A 48 35.29 -9.03 7.30
C PRO A 48 35.45 -10.55 7.24
N CYS A 49 36.02 -11.09 6.16
CA CYS A 49 36.30 -12.50 5.95
C CYS A 49 37.40 -12.70 4.89
N ASP A 50 37.92 -13.91 4.79
CA ASP A 50 38.78 -14.32 3.69
C ASP A 50 37.94 -14.44 2.40
N GLY A 51 38.41 -13.88 1.29
CA GLY A 51 37.66 -13.90 0.04
C GLY A 51 38.38 -13.26 -1.14
N GLU A 52 37.77 -13.38 -2.31
CA GLU A 52 38.18 -12.68 -3.53
C GLU A 52 37.29 -11.45 -3.74
N VAL A 53 37.88 -10.30 -4.05
CA VAL A 53 37.14 -9.09 -4.41
C VAL A 53 36.51 -9.30 -5.79
N VAL A 54 35.20 -9.54 -5.85
CA VAL A 54 34.49 -9.80 -7.12
C VAL A 54 33.93 -8.54 -7.74
N GLN A 55 33.70 -7.50 -6.94
CA GLN A 55 33.18 -6.22 -7.43
C GLN A 55 33.71 -5.07 -6.58
N CYS A 56 34.10 -3.98 -7.26
CA CYS A 56 34.24 -2.66 -6.66
C CYS A 56 33.33 -1.71 -7.44
N ALA A 57 32.48 -0.95 -6.75
CA ALA A 57 31.64 0.04 -7.39
C ALA A 57 32.50 1.10 -8.10
N LYS A 58 32.01 1.61 -9.25
CA LYS A 58 32.74 2.64 -10.03
C LYS A 58 33.03 3.90 -9.21
N THR A 59 32.10 4.26 -8.32
CA THR A 59 32.22 5.38 -7.39
C THR A 59 32.85 4.98 -6.04
N ARG A 60 33.44 3.79 -5.95
CA ARG A 60 34.26 3.27 -4.82
C ARG A 60 33.57 3.10 -3.47
N HIS A 61 32.31 3.47 -3.35
CA HIS A 61 31.53 3.39 -2.12
C HIS A 61 31.18 1.96 -1.68
N ALA A 62 31.27 0.96 -2.55
CA ALA A 62 30.91 -0.41 -2.20
C ALA A 62 31.88 -1.43 -2.80
N LEU A 63 32.10 -2.52 -2.07
CA LEU A 63 32.90 -3.66 -2.47
C LEU A 63 32.15 -4.96 -2.16
N THR A 64 32.30 -5.97 -3.01
CA THR A 64 31.75 -7.31 -2.77
C THR A 64 32.89 -8.32 -2.69
N LEU A 65 32.93 -9.09 -1.61
CA LEU A 65 33.83 -10.22 -1.41
C LEU A 65 33.10 -11.53 -1.66
N LYS A 66 33.71 -12.44 -2.41
CA LYS A 66 33.23 -13.81 -2.55
C LYS A 66 34.14 -14.75 -1.78
N THR A 67 33.57 -15.47 -0.83
CA THR A 67 34.30 -16.47 -0.03
C THR A 67 34.57 -17.74 -0.84
N GLU A 68 35.51 -18.59 -0.37
CA GLU A 68 35.78 -19.89 -1.02
C GLU A 68 34.55 -20.84 -0.97
N GLN A 69 33.64 -20.58 -0.03
CA GLN A 69 32.38 -21.30 0.14
C GLN A 69 31.26 -20.79 -0.79
N GLY A 70 31.51 -19.75 -1.59
CA GLY A 70 30.58 -19.21 -2.58
C GLY A 70 29.68 -18.08 -2.07
N VAL A 71 29.73 -17.74 -0.77
CA VAL A 71 28.95 -16.63 -0.18
C VAL A 71 29.50 -15.29 -0.64
N GLU A 72 28.61 -14.40 -1.10
CA GLU A 72 28.92 -13.03 -1.50
C GLU A 72 28.56 -12.04 -0.39
N VAL A 73 29.53 -11.23 0.02
CA VAL A 73 29.42 -10.27 1.12
C VAL A 73 29.65 -8.86 0.55
N LEU A 74 28.58 -8.07 0.49
CA LEU A 74 28.59 -6.65 0.14
C LEU A 74 28.95 -5.80 1.35
N ILE A 75 29.92 -4.91 1.16
CA ILE A 75 30.36 -3.91 2.12
C ILE A 75 30.09 -2.56 1.47
N HIS A 76 29.13 -1.81 2.02
CA HIS A 76 28.73 -0.50 1.49
C HIS A 76 29.14 0.59 2.48
N LEU A 77 30.10 1.45 2.11
CA LEU A 77 30.62 2.52 2.96
C LEU A 77 29.68 3.72 2.96
N GLY A 78 28.99 3.97 4.06
CA GLY A 78 28.06 5.10 4.22
C GLY A 78 26.79 4.99 3.36
N LEU A 79 25.76 5.76 3.69
CA LEU A 79 24.52 5.87 2.91
C LEU A 79 24.60 7.07 1.96
N ASP A 80 24.14 6.92 0.73
CA ASP A 80 24.21 7.91 -0.36
C ASP A 80 25.63 8.35 -0.78
N THR A 81 26.67 7.68 -0.31
CA THR A 81 28.07 7.93 -0.73
C THR A 81 28.34 7.65 -2.21
N VAL A 82 27.42 7.00 -2.91
CA VAL A 82 27.42 6.88 -4.38
C VAL A 82 27.43 8.25 -5.07
N GLU A 83 26.77 9.26 -4.48
CA GLU A 83 26.64 10.62 -5.02
C GLU A 83 27.96 11.39 -4.96
N LEU A 84 28.89 10.99 -4.08
CA LEU A 84 30.22 11.57 -3.94
C LEU A 84 31.15 11.25 -5.11
N GLN A 85 30.75 10.35 -6.01
CA GLN A 85 31.53 9.93 -7.18
C GLN A 85 32.96 9.49 -6.84
N GLY A 86 33.16 8.90 -5.65
CA GLY A 86 34.46 8.43 -5.15
C GLY A 86 35.36 9.50 -4.54
N GLN A 87 34.87 10.73 -4.34
CA GLN A 87 35.58 11.75 -3.55
C GLN A 87 35.66 11.32 -2.09
N GLY A 88 36.85 11.43 -1.49
CA GLY A 88 37.08 11.03 -0.10
C GLY A 88 37.19 9.52 0.12
N ILE A 89 37.23 8.68 -0.93
CA ILE A 89 37.37 7.22 -0.82
C ILE A 89 38.53 6.71 -1.69
N GLU A 90 39.49 6.03 -1.06
CA GLU A 90 40.64 5.39 -1.69
C GLU A 90 40.60 3.88 -1.48
N LEU A 91 40.52 3.11 -2.57
CA LEU A 91 40.53 1.65 -2.51
C LEU A 91 41.97 1.14 -2.39
N ASN A 92 42.22 0.24 -1.43
CA ASN A 92 43.49 -0.45 -1.25
C ASN A 92 43.54 -1.81 -1.99
N VAL A 93 42.43 -2.19 -2.63
CA VAL A 93 42.26 -3.48 -3.31
C VAL A 93 41.72 -3.29 -4.74
N ALA A 94 41.93 -4.31 -5.58
CA ALA A 94 41.39 -4.37 -6.93
C ALA A 94 40.52 -5.62 -7.15
N VAL A 95 39.59 -5.55 -8.10
CA VAL A 95 38.78 -6.71 -8.51
C VAL A 95 39.70 -7.87 -8.96
N GLY A 96 39.43 -9.07 -8.48
CA GLY A 96 40.24 -10.28 -8.66
C GLY A 96 41.35 -10.48 -7.61
N GLN A 97 41.54 -9.52 -6.69
CA GLN A 97 42.50 -9.67 -5.59
C GLN A 97 41.91 -10.55 -4.48
N ARG A 98 42.69 -11.53 -3.98
CA ARG A 98 42.37 -12.26 -2.75
C ARG A 98 42.83 -11.48 -1.53
N VAL A 99 41.94 -11.36 -0.55
CA VAL A 99 42.18 -10.68 0.72
C VAL A 99 42.00 -11.66 1.89
N LYS A 100 42.74 -11.42 2.96
CA LYS A 100 42.54 -12.10 4.25
C LYS A 100 41.77 -11.24 5.22
N THR A 101 41.03 -11.87 6.12
CA THR A 101 40.30 -11.24 7.21
C THR A 101 41.21 -10.24 7.96
N GLY A 102 40.78 -9.00 8.06
CA GLY A 102 41.52 -7.92 8.71
C GLY A 102 42.52 -7.16 7.83
N GLU A 103 42.68 -7.51 6.54
CA GLU A 103 43.43 -6.69 5.58
C GLU A 103 42.64 -5.44 5.15
N PRO A 104 43.30 -4.28 4.93
CA PRO A 104 42.62 -3.04 4.57
C PRO A 104 42.00 -3.13 3.16
N LEU A 105 40.72 -2.75 3.05
CA LEU A 105 39.98 -2.70 1.79
C LEU A 105 39.94 -1.29 1.21
N CYS A 106 39.63 -0.29 2.03
CA CYS A 106 39.62 1.10 1.63
C CYS A 106 39.87 2.05 2.80
N CYS A 107 40.50 3.18 2.50
CA CYS A 107 40.58 4.34 3.37
C CYS A 107 39.54 5.37 2.94
N PHE A 108 38.98 6.10 3.90
CA PHE A 108 38.04 7.17 3.61
C PHE A 108 38.24 8.38 4.52
N ASP A 109 37.77 9.54 4.08
CA ASP A 109 37.78 10.79 4.85
C ASP A 109 36.44 10.93 5.60
N PRO A 110 36.39 10.64 6.91
CA PRO A 110 35.13 10.66 7.66
C PRO A 110 34.54 12.07 7.77
N GLU A 111 35.35 13.13 7.77
CA GLU A 111 34.86 14.51 7.84
C GLU A 111 34.16 14.88 6.53
N LEU A 112 34.82 14.61 5.39
CA LEU A 112 34.25 14.89 4.08
C LEU A 112 32.98 14.07 3.80
N LEU A 113 32.98 12.79 4.18
CA LEU A 113 31.80 11.93 3.99
C LEU A 113 30.67 12.33 4.95
N ALA A 114 30.94 12.67 6.22
CA ALA A 114 29.89 13.11 7.14
C ALA A 114 29.25 14.46 6.74
N GLU A 115 29.98 15.35 6.07
CA GLU A 115 29.43 16.63 5.57
C GLU A 115 28.49 16.45 4.35
N ARG A 116 28.66 15.37 3.59
CA ARG A 116 28.10 15.28 2.23
C ARG A 116 27.33 14.00 1.93
N ALA A 117 27.43 12.99 2.78
CA ALA A 117 26.64 11.78 2.74
C ALA A 117 25.60 11.82 3.87
N ARG A 118 24.48 11.13 3.67
CA ARG A 118 23.39 11.07 4.65
C ARG A 118 23.82 10.45 5.98
N SER A 119 24.72 9.47 5.92
CA SER A 119 25.30 8.81 7.10
C SER A 119 26.58 8.03 6.75
N LEU A 120 27.45 7.81 7.73
CA LEU A 120 28.59 6.89 7.62
C LEU A 120 28.24 5.43 7.92
N ILE A 121 26.99 5.16 8.32
CA ILE A 121 26.49 3.79 8.54
C ILE A 121 26.86 2.93 7.34
N THR A 122 27.61 1.87 7.60
CA THR A 122 28.24 1.00 6.62
C THR A 122 27.57 -0.38 6.67
N PRO A 123 26.61 -0.68 5.78
CA PRO A 123 26.02 -2.00 5.67
C PRO A 123 27.03 -3.09 5.29
N LEU A 124 26.93 -4.22 5.99
CA LEU A 124 27.60 -5.47 5.71
C LEU A 124 26.53 -6.54 5.44
N VAL A 125 26.30 -6.84 4.16
CA VAL A 125 25.15 -7.61 3.67
C VAL A 125 25.61 -8.87 2.96
N VAL A 126 24.92 -9.98 3.16
CA VAL A 126 25.11 -11.22 2.42
C VAL A 126 24.12 -11.26 1.27
N THR A 127 24.60 -11.09 0.04
CA THR A 127 23.75 -10.84 -1.15
C THR A 127 23.29 -12.09 -1.88
N ASP A 128 23.87 -13.25 -1.55
CA ASP A 128 23.47 -14.57 -2.04
C ASP A 128 23.59 -15.55 -0.88
N ASP A 129 22.47 -15.81 -0.21
CA ASP A 129 22.36 -16.72 0.93
C ASP A 129 21.89 -18.12 0.51
N ALA A 130 21.84 -18.43 -0.79
CA ALA A 130 21.32 -19.69 -1.30
C ALA A 130 22.05 -20.90 -0.65
N GLY A 131 21.38 -21.51 0.32
CA GLY A 131 21.92 -22.64 1.08
C GLY A 131 22.72 -22.27 2.34
N TRP A 132 22.60 -21.06 2.88
CA TRP A 132 23.25 -20.62 4.13
C TRP A 132 22.26 -19.91 5.07
N ARG A 133 22.25 -20.29 6.35
CA ARG A 133 21.50 -19.62 7.42
C ARG A 133 22.44 -18.69 8.19
N LEU A 134 22.11 -17.41 8.23
CA LEU A 134 22.82 -16.37 8.96
C LEU A 134 22.29 -16.27 10.40
N ARG A 135 23.19 -16.02 11.36
CA ARG A 135 22.85 -15.69 12.74
C ARG A 135 23.71 -14.53 13.20
N LEU A 136 23.06 -13.52 13.78
CA LEU A 136 23.76 -12.44 14.49
C LEU A 136 24.34 -12.98 15.81
N GLU A 137 25.57 -12.61 16.12
CA GLU A 137 26.16 -12.93 17.42
C GLU A 137 25.61 -11.97 18.48
N SER A 138 25.21 -12.47 19.65
CA SER A 138 24.44 -11.73 20.66
C SER A 138 25.13 -10.49 21.26
N ASN A 139 26.43 -10.35 21.02
CA ASN A 139 27.25 -9.19 21.41
C ASN A 139 27.28 -8.09 20.33
N ALA A 140 26.68 -8.30 19.16
CA ALA A 140 26.68 -7.36 18.06
C ALA A 140 25.45 -6.43 18.03
N THR A 141 24.39 -6.65 18.80
CA THR A 141 23.17 -5.84 18.70
C THR A 141 23.21 -4.59 19.60
N GLY A 142 23.17 -3.39 18.99
CA GLY A 142 22.93 -2.11 19.66
C GLY A 142 24.09 -1.59 20.53
N GLY A 143 25.31 -2.08 20.31
CA GLY A 143 26.49 -1.78 21.14
C GLY A 143 27.76 -1.49 20.35
N TYR A 144 28.76 -0.97 21.06
CA TYR A 144 30.11 -0.75 20.55
C TYR A 144 30.82 -2.08 20.26
N VAL A 145 31.50 -2.19 19.12
CA VAL A 145 32.33 -3.35 18.76
C VAL A 145 33.72 -2.92 18.32
N GLU A 146 34.73 -3.71 18.71
CA GLU A 146 36.09 -3.57 18.21
C GLU A 146 36.24 -4.26 16.85
N ARG A 147 37.03 -3.66 15.96
CA ARG A 147 37.41 -4.29 14.68
C ARG A 147 37.91 -5.72 14.89
N GLY A 148 37.39 -6.66 14.11
CA GLY A 148 37.72 -8.08 14.22
C GLY A 148 36.86 -8.87 15.21
N ALA A 149 35.95 -8.23 15.96
CA ALA A 149 34.94 -8.94 16.75
C ALA A 149 33.97 -9.69 15.84
N ALA A 150 33.51 -10.88 16.25
CA ALA A 150 32.53 -11.64 15.48
C ALA A 150 31.18 -10.90 15.45
N LEU A 151 30.61 -10.73 14.26
CA LEU A 151 29.30 -10.10 14.06
C LEU A 151 28.23 -11.10 13.66
N MET A 152 28.56 -11.97 12.71
CA MET A 152 27.61 -12.90 12.11
C MET A 152 28.26 -14.26 11.92
N SER A 153 27.44 -15.30 12.00
CA SER A 153 27.84 -16.63 11.58
C SER A 153 26.89 -17.24 10.58
N LEU A 154 27.47 -17.84 9.54
CA LEU A 154 26.75 -18.54 8.49
C LEU A 154 27.00 -20.04 8.62
N THR A 155 25.91 -20.80 8.54
CA THR A 155 25.93 -22.27 8.54
C THR A 155 25.16 -22.79 7.32
N PRO A 156 25.59 -23.89 6.68
CA PRO A 156 24.86 -24.42 5.52
C PRO A 156 23.42 -24.75 5.90
N ALA A 157 22.45 -24.19 5.17
CA ALA A 157 21.06 -24.60 5.24
C ALA A 157 20.98 -26.00 4.63
N ALA A 158 20.72 -27.01 5.46
CA ALA A 158 20.48 -28.36 4.96
C ALA A 158 19.26 -28.30 4.02
N ALA A 159 19.37 -28.98 2.87
CA ALA A 159 18.29 -29.09 1.88
C ALA A 159 17.12 -29.91 2.46
N SER A 160 16.31 -29.27 3.30
CA SER A 160 14.95 -29.65 3.71
C SER A 160 14.44 -28.60 4.70
N ASP A 161 13.85 -27.52 4.24
CA ASP A 161 12.95 -26.69 5.06
C ASP A 161 11.74 -26.26 4.21
N THR A 162 11.05 -27.26 3.66
CA THR A 162 9.59 -27.27 3.51
C THR A 162 8.92 -27.87 4.76
N ALA A 163 9.66 -28.01 5.86
CA ALA A 163 9.08 -28.27 7.16
C ALA A 163 8.85 -26.92 7.84
N THR A 164 7.58 -26.67 8.17
CA THR A 164 7.19 -25.88 9.33
C THR A 164 8.23 -26.13 10.42
N THR A 165 9.07 -25.14 10.74
CA THR A 165 9.80 -25.19 12.01
C THR A 165 8.72 -25.21 13.06
N GLU A 166 8.43 -26.39 13.62
CA GLU A 166 7.58 -26.48 14.80
C GLU A 166 8.24 -25.61 15.86
N ARG A 167 7.77 -24.37 15.99
CA ARG A 167 8.18 -23.46 17.04
C ARG A 167 7.83 -24.15 18.35
N THR A 168 8.84 -24.66 19.04
CA THR A 168 8.67 -25.48 20.23
C THR A 168 8.41 -24.59 21.45
N GLY A 169 7.28 -24.77 22.10
CA GLY A 169 6.88 -24.03 23.30
C GLY A 169 5.39 -24.24 23.59
N PRO A 170 4.93 -24.01 24.83
CA PRO A 170 3.50 -24.06 25.13
C PRO A 170 2.77 -22.95 24.38
N TRP A 171 1.61 -23.27 23.80
CA TRP A 171 0.70 -22.26 23.28
C TRP A 171 0.25 -21.35 24.42
N GLN A 172 0.39 -20.04 24.21
CA GLN A 172 -0.20 -19.02 25.06
C GLN A 172 -1.55 -18.63 24.48
N GLU A 173 -2.55 -18.43 25.36
CA GLU A 173 -3.92 -18.12 24.99
C GLU A 173 -4.31 -16.72 25.48
N ARG A 174 -5.02 -15.97 24.64
CA ARG A 174 -5.70 -14.73 25.05
C ARG A 174 -7.08 -14.64 24.41
N ARG A 175 -8.11 -14.38 25.21
CA ARG A 175 -9.48 -14.18 24.71
C ARG A 175 -9.78 -12.70 24.54
N VAL A 176 -10.42 -12.36 23.43
CA VAL A 176 -10.84 -11.01 23.09
C VAL A 176 -12.26 -11.03 22.53
N THR A 177 -12.98 -9.94 22.71
CA THR A 177 -14.25 -9.68 22.04
C THR A 177 -13.99 -8.64 20.96
N LEU A 178 -14.37 -8.94 19.73
CA LEU A 178 -14.16 -8.02 18.61
C LEU A 178 -14.95 -6.72 18.82
N ALA A 179 -14.26 -5.58 18.70
CA ALA A 179 -14.88 -4.24 18.72
C ALA A 179 -14.94 -3.60 17.32
N LEU A 180 -14.55 -4.35 16.29
CA LEU A 180 -14.59 -3.91 14.90
C LEU A 180 -16.02 -3.99 14.38
N GLU A 181 -16.71 -2.85 14.22
CA GLU A 181 -18.09 -2.77 13.69
C GLU A 181 -18.23 -3.50 12.36
N ALA A 182 -17.22 -3.39 11.50
CA ALA A 182 -17.17 -4.04 10.19
C ALA A 182 -16.71 -5.52 10.22
N GLY A 183 -16.30 -6.05 11.37
CA GLY A 183 -15.75 -7.39 11.54
C GLY A 183 -14.28 -7.54 11.10
N LEU A 184 -13.75 -8.78 11.12
CA LEU A 184 -12.37 -9.08 10.69
C LEU A 184 -12.28 -9.22 9.16
N HIS A 185 -12.42 -8.10 8.44
CA HIS A 185 -12.29 -8.06 6.98
C HIS A 185 -10.82 -7.84 6.53
N ALA A 186 -10.59 -7.67 5.23
CA ALA A 186 -9.25 -7.65 4.62
C ALA A 186 -8.25 -6.68 5.27
N ARG A 187 -8.67 -5.48 5.67
CA ARG A 187 -7.78 -4.46 6.27
C ARG A 187 -7.37 -4.83 7.71
N PRO A 188 -8.29 -5.08 8.66
CA PRO A 188 -7.93 -5.63 9.96
C PRO A 188 -7.14 -6.95 9.86
N ALA A 189 -7.49 -7.84 8.93
CA ALA A 189 -6.75 -9.08 8.70
C ALA A 189 -5.32 -8.85 8.18
N ALA A 190 -5.13 -7.90 7.24
CA ALA A 190 -3.81 -7.49 6.78
C ALA A 190 -2.97 -6.88 7.91
N ARG A 191 -3.58 -6.08 8.80
CA ARG A 191 -2.91 -5.54 9.99
C ARG A 191 -2.53 -6.63 10.99
N VAL A 192 -3.39 -7.61 11.23
CA VAL A 192 -3.06 -8.80 12.05
C VAL A 192 -1.85 -9.51 11.44
N ARG A 193 -1.86 -9.77 10.13
CA ARG A 193 -0.74 -10.39 9.42
C ARG A 193 0.54 -9.57 9.51
N ALA A 194 0.47 -8.25 9.37
CA ALA A 194 1.61 -7.35 9.51
C ALA A 194 2.21 -7.40 10.91
N ILE A 195 1.36 -7.49 11.95
CA ILE A 195 1.79 -7.73 13.33
C ILE A 195 2.50 -9.07 13.42
N VAL A 196 1.92 -10.16 12.91
CA VAL A 196 2.53 -11.51 12.96
C VAL A 196 3.89 -11.54 12.26
N LYS A 197 4.03 -10.94 11.07
CA LYS A 197 5.29 -10.90 10.32
C LYS A 197 6.43 -10.19 11.06
N ARG A 198 6.13 -9.24 11.95
CA ARG A 198 7.12 -8.48 12.73
C ARG A 198 7.61 -9.22 13.99
N HIS A 199 7.04 -10.37 14.32
CA HIS A 199 7.34 -11.11 15.54
C HIS A 199 7.77 -12.55 15.22
N ASP A 200 8.71 -13.09 16.00
CA ASP A 200 9.08 -14.50 15.90
C ASP A 200 8.10 -15.39 16.68
N ALA A 201 6.85 -15.44 16.20
CA ALA A 201 5.77 -16.22 16.82
C ALA A 201 4.81 -16.82 15.78
N GLU A 202 4.45 -18.09 15.96
CA GLU A 202 3.32 -18.70 15.23
C GLU A 202 2.05 -18.29 15.94
N VAL A 203 1.07 -17.81 15.18
CA VAL A 203 -0.19 -17.27 15.72
C VAL A 203 -1.38 -17.95 15.04
N ARG A 204 -2.40 -18.29 15.82
CA ARG A 204 -3.69 -18.78 15.35
C ARG A 204 -4.83 -18.06 16.04
N LEU A 205 -5.93 -17.87 15.32
CA LEU A 205 -7.16 -17.28 15.83
C LEU A 205 -8.26 -18.33 15.72
N ALA A 206 -8.99 -18.56 16.80
CA ALA A 206 -10.08 -19.53 16.84
C ALA A 206 -11.40 -18.88 17.22
N HIS A 207 -12.47 -19.33 16.57
CA HIS A 207 -13.85 -18.92 16.84
C HIS A 207 -14.79 -20.11 16.67
N GLY A 208 -15.43 -20.54 17.76
CA GLY A 208 -16.17 -21.79 17.80
C GLY A 208 -15.27 -22.98 17.47
N ASP A 209 -15.65 -23.75 16.45
CA ASP A 209 -14.88 -24.90 15.95
C ASP A 209 -13.90 -24.53 14.82
N ALA A 210 -13.90 -23.28 14.36
CA ALA A 210 -13.04 -22.80 13.29
C ALA A 210 -11.73 -22.21 13.85
N GLU A 211 -10.61 -22.47 13.16
CA GLU A 211 -9.29 -21.93 13.47
C GLU A 211 -8.62 -21.42 12.19
N ALA A 212 -7.93 -20.29 12.28
CA ALA A 212 -7.22 -19.65 11.18
C ALA A 212 -5.79 -19.29 11.57
N ARG A 213 -4.86 -19.33 10.60
CA ARG A 213 -3.49 -18.87 10.79
C ARG A 213 -3.43 -17.35 10.77
N GLY A 214 -2.69 -16.75 11.71
CA GLY A 214 -2.57 -15.29 11.82
C GLY A 214 -1.73 -14.63 10.72
N ASP A 215 -0.96 -15.40 9.96
CA ASP A 215 -0.16 -14.93 8.81
C ASP A 215 -0.91 -15.00 7.47
N SER A 216 -2.16 -15.48 7.48
CA SER A 216 -2.99 -15.67 6.30
C SER A 216 -4.26 -14.82 6.37
N VAL A 217 -4.35 -13.84 5.47
CA VAL A 217 -5.52 -12.95 5.36
C VAL A 217 -6.77 -13.74 4.98
N SER A 218 -6.65 -14.68 4.04
CA SER A 218 -7.74 -15.56 3.59
C SER A 218 -8.34 -16.35 4.77
N ALA A 219 -7.50 -17.07 5.50
CA ALA A 219 -7.91 -17.86 6.65
C ALA A 219 -8.59 -17.01 7.72
N LEU A 220 -8.04 -15.83 8.02
CA LEU A 220 -8.58 -14.91 9.02
C LEU A 220 -9.99 -14.42 8.66
N MET A 221 -10.21 -14.03 7.40
CA MET A 221 -11.51 -13.55 6.92
C MET A 221 -12.57 -14.67 6.91
N ASN A 222 -12.16 -15.89 6.59
CA ASN A 222 -13.03 -17.07 6.59
C ASN A 222 -13.49 -17.51 8.00
N LEU A 223 -12.97 -16.91 9.08
CA LEU A 223 -13.57 -17.05 10.42
C LEU A 223 -14.95 -16.38 10.55
N GLY A 224 -15.30 -15.48 9.63
CA GLY A 224 -16.63 -14.85 9.60
C GLY A 224 -16.94 -13.98 10.81
N LEU A 225 -15.92 -13.39 11.44
CA LEU A 225 -16.06 -12.65 12.69
C LEU A 225 -16.77 -11.31 12.48
N ALA A 226 -17.84 -11.09 13.24
CA ALA A 226 -18.54 -9.81 13.35
C ALA A 226 -18.24 -9.12 14.69
N GLU A 227 -18.65 -7.86 14.82
CA GLU A 227 -18.61 -7.15 16.10
C GLU A 227 -19.25 -7.99 17.23
N GLY A 228 -18.63 -8.01 18.40
CA GLY A 228 -19.09 -8.80 19.54
C GLY A 228 -18.71 -10.28 19.49
N SER A 229 -18.10 -10.77 18.40
CA SER A 229 -17.62 -12.16 18.33
C SER A 229 -16.51 -12.40 19.35
N GLU A 230 -16.59 -13.50 20.09
CA GLU A 230 -15.49 -13.96 20.94
C GLU A 230 -14.44 -14.69 20.11
N VAL A 231 -13.18 -14.27 20.23
CA VAL A 231 -12.04 -14.88 19.53
C VAL A 231 -11.00 -15.31 20.54
N VAL A 232 -10.48 -16.51 20.34
CA VAL A 232 -9.37 -17.05 21.11
C VAL A 232 -8.10 -16.91 20.27
N LEU A 233 -7.16 -16.12 20.77
CA LEU A 233 -5.85 -15.92 20.17
C LEU A 233 -4.87 -16.94 20.77
N HIS A 234 -4.21 -17.71 19.93
CA HIS A 234 -3.15 -18.65 20.30
C HIS A 234 -1.82 -18.18 19.72
N ALA A 235 -0.76 -18.12 20.52
CA ALA A 235 0.59 -17.87 20.02
C ALA A 235 1.65 -18.77 20.65
N ARG A 236 2.70 -19.14 19.90
CA ARG A 236 3.90 -19.83 20.40
C ARG A 236 5.16 -19.31 19.71
N GLY A 237 6.25 -19.17 20.45
CA GLY A 237 7.50 -18.55 19.98
C GLY A 237 8.04 -17.54 20.99
N ASP A 238 9.19 -16.97 20.69
CA ASP A 238 9.91 -16.07 21.60
C ASP A 238 9.12 -14.77 21.86
N ASP A 239 8.33 -14.34 20.87
CA ASP A 239 7.51 -13.13 20.93
C ASP A 239 6.01 -13.38 21.22
N ALA A 240 5.64 -14.60 21.64
CA ALA A 240 4.24 -15.02 21.77
C ALA A 240 3.37 -14.06 22.61
N GLN A 241 3.90 -13.50 23.70
CA GLN A 241 3.13 -12.59 24.55
C GLN A 241 2.97 -11.18 23.95
N ALA A 242 4.01 -10.70 23.26
CA ALA A 242 4.00 -9.39 22.60
C ALA A 242 3.04 -9.38 21.41
N VAL A 243 3.09 -10.41 20.56
CA VAL A 243 2.21 -10.54 19.40
C VAL A 243 0.73 -10.66 19.81
N LEU A 244 0.43 -11.42 20.88
CA LEU A 244 -0.94 -11.53 21.41
C LEU A 244 -1.45 -10.20 21.98
N ALA A 245 -0.57 -9.36 22.52
CA ALA A 245 -0.95 -8.04 23.01
C ALA A 245 -1.30 -7.10 21.87
N ALA A 246 -0.43 -7.01 20.85
CA ALA A 246 -0.67 -6.16 19.69
C ALA A 246 -1.93 -6.57 18.91
N ILE A 247 -2.16 -7.88 18.71
CA ILE A 247 -3.39 -8.37 18.04
C ILE A 247 -4.62 -8.09 18.90
N ALA A 248 -4.54 -8.31 20.23
CA ALA A 248 -5.67 -8.02 21.10
C ALA A 248 -6.05 -6.54 21.08
N GLU A 249 -5.07 -5.64 21.10
CA GLU A 249 -5.27 -4.20 21.01
C GLU A 249 -5.96 -3.83 19.69
N LEU A 250 -5.45 -4.34 18.56
CA LEU A 250 -6.05 -4.12 17.24
C LEU A 250 -7.52 -4.56 17.17
N LEU A 251 -7.83 -5.77 17.65
CA LEU A 251 -9.18 -6.34 17.55
C LEU A 251 -10.18 -5.76 18.55
N THR A 252 -9.70 -5.14 19.63
CA THR A 252 -10.56 -4.54 20.68
C THR A 252 -10.65 -3.02 20.58
N THR A 253 -9.90 -2.40 19.66
CA THR A 253 -10.00 -0.97 19.37
C THR A 253 -11.09 -0.74 18.32
N PRO A 254 -12.13 0.06 18.60
CA PRO A 254 -13.14 0.43 17.61
C PRO A 254 -12.49 1.17 16.44
N GLU A 255 -12.84 0.80 15.20
CA GLU A 255 -12.49 1.64 14.05
C GLU A 255 -13.25 2.97 14.13
N GLY A 256 -12.60 4.07 13.76
CA GLY A 256 -13.28 5.36 13.68
C GLY A 256 -14.42 5.27 12.68
N ALA A 257 -15.66 5.48 13.13
CA ALA A 257 -16.83 5.47 12.27
C ALA A 257 -16.66 6.51 11.15
N GLU A 258 -16.49 6.06 9.91
CA GLU A 258 -16.79 6.92 8.77
C GLU A 258 -18.27 7.26 8.82
N PRO A 259 -18.68 8.52 8.59
CA PRO A 259 -20.07 8.91 8.66
C PRO A 259 -20.88 8.11 7.64
N GLN A 260 -21.64 7.12 8.14
CA GLN A 260 -22.66 6.43 7.37
C GLN A 260 -23.76 7.45 7.06
N GLN A 261 -23.73 7.98 5.84
CA GLN A 261 -24.84 8.75 5.33
C GLN A 261 -25.97 7.76 5.02
N GLU A 262 -27.11 7.86 5.71
CA GLU A 262 -28.30 7.05 5.45
C GLU A 262 -28.67 7.15 3.97
N ALA A 263 -28.30 6.13 3.22
CA ALA A 263 -28.58 6.05 1.80
C ALA A 263 -30.06 5.68 1.64
N THR A 264 -30.87 6.66 1.22
CA THR A 264 -32.30 6.46 1.01
C THR A 264 -32.55 5.99 -0.41
N MET A 265 -33.11 4.78 -0.58
CA MET A 265 -33.62 4.34 -1.87
C MET A 265 -34.83 5.20 -2.26
N PRO A 266 -35.02 5.52 -3.56
CA PRO A 266 -36.24 6.17 -4.00
C PRO A 266 -37.46 5.27 -3.73
N ALA A 267 -38.53 5.86 -3.19
CA ALA A 267 -39.71 5.13 -2.72
C ALA A 267 -40.55 4.44 -3.83
N SER A 268 -40.38 4.86 -5.09
CA SER A 268 -40.94 4.19 -6.29
C SER A 268 -40.32 4.75 -7.57
N VAL A 269 -39.97 3.89 -8.52
CA VAL A 269 -39.59 4.25 -9.90
C VAL A 269 -40.71 3.86 -10.88
N ALA A 270 -40.84 4.56 -12.00
CA ALA A 270 -41.86 4.27 -13.01
C ALA A 270 -41.54 2.99 -13.79
N GLU A 271 -42.52 2.47 -14.52
CA GLU A 271 -42.36 1.26 -15.32
C GLU A 271 -41.28 1.47 -16.41
N GLY A 272 -40.21 0.66 -16.36
CA GLY A 272 -39.05 0.78 -17.25
C GLY A 272 -37.89 1.65 -16.72
N GLU A 273 -37.99 2.19 -15.51
CA GLU A 273 -36.91 2.91 -14.83
C GLU A 273 -36.24 2.04 -13.75
N PHE A 274 -34.99 2.35 -13.42
CA PHE A 274 -34.22 1.65 -12.39
C PHE A 274 -33.83 2.57 -11.24
N ALA A 275 -33.91 2.04 -10.01
CA ALA A 275 -33.53 2.74 -8.79
C ALA A 275 -32.14 2.32 -8.32
N GLY A 276 -31.40 3.25 -7.73
CA GLY A 276 -30.10 2.99 -7.12
C GLY A 276 -29.82 3.88 -5.92
N LEU A 277 -28.81 3.52 -5.13
CA LEU A 277 -28.27 4.37 -4.09
C LEU A 277 -27.38 5.44 -4.71
N VAL A 278 -27.51 6.68 -4.25
CA VAL A 278 -26.72 7.80 -4.72
C VAL A 278 -25.31 7.75 -4.15
N ALA A 279 -24.34 7.38 -4.99
CA ALA A 279 -22.91 7.43 -4.65
C ALA A 279 -22.32 8.82 -4.94
N SER A 280 -22.60 9.33 -6.14
CA SER A 280 -22.18 10.66 -6.59
C SER A 280 -23.35 11.35 -7.29
N PRO A 281 -23.85 12.48 -6.76
CA PRO A 281 -25.01 13.18 -7.31
C PRO A 281 -24.66 13.84 -8.64
N GLY A 282 -25.65 13.96 -9.51
CA GLY A 282 -25.48 14.62 -10.80
C GLY A 282 -26.56 14.23 -11.80
N LEU A 283 -26.50 14.84 -12.97
CA LEU A 283 -27.42 14.59 -14.07
C LEU A 283 -26.60 14.34 -15.33
N ALA A 284 -26.93 13.29 -16.08
CA ALA A 284 -26.22 12.94 -17.30
C ALA A 284 -27.16 12.42 -18.39
N ILE A 285 -26.78 12.66 -19.63
CA ILE A 285 -27.38 12.07 -20.83
C ILE A 285 -26.26 11.43 -21.64
N GLY A 286 -26.48 10.20 -22.11
CA GLY A 286 -25.53 9.52 -22.98
C GLY A 286 -26.06 8.19 -23.50
N PRO A 287 -25.35 7.55 -24.45
CA PRO A 287 -25.61 6.17 -24.80
C PRO A 287 -25.39 5.28 -23.58
N LEU A 288 -26.31 4.32 -23.37
CA LEU A 288 -26.24 3.38 -22.27
C LEU A 288 -25.51 2.12 -22.71
N VAL A 289 -24.36 1.86 -22.10
CA VAL A 289 -23.46 0.78 -22.48
C VAL A 289 -23.24 -0.13 -21.28
N THR A 290 -23.59 -1.41 -21.44
CA THR A 290 -23.21 -2.44 -20.46
C THR A 290 -21.75 -2.81 -20.67
N LEU A 291 -20.93 -2.57 -19.65
CA LEU A 291 -19.53 -2.99 -19.58
C LEU A 291 -19.46 -4.37 -18.96
N SER A 292 -19.07 -5.35 -19.79
CA SER A 292 -18.52 -6.61 -19.30
C SER A 292 -17.02 -6.59 -19.51
N LEU A 293 -16.27 -6.63 -18.41
CA LEU A 293 -14.81 -6.66 -18.43
C LEU A 293 -14.36 -8.10 -18.10
N PRO A 294 -14.26 -9.00 -19.10
CA PRO A 294 -13.79 -10.35 -18.83
C PRO A 294 -12.37 -10.30 -18.24
N LEU A 295 -12.04 -11.31 -17.43
CA LEU A 295 -10.66 -11.51 -17.01
C LEU A 295 -9.77 -11.79 -18.23
N PRO A 296 -8.48 -11.40 -18.20
CA PRO A 296 -7.55 -11.71 -19.27
C PRO A 296 -7.53 -13.22 -19.57
N ALA A 297 -7.45 -13.58 -20.86
CA ALA A 297 -7.33 -14.98 -21.23
C ALA A 297 -5.92 -15.50 -20.92
N VAL A 298 -5.84 -16.65 -20.25
CA VAL A 298 -4.59 -17.34 -19.91
C VAL A 298 -4.66 -18.80 -20.38
N PRO A 299 -3.53 -19.44 -20.72
CA PRO A 299 -3.51 -20.86 -21.07
C PRO A 299 -4.08 -21.71 -19.94
N TYR A 300 -4.83 -22.76 -20.26
CA TYR A 300 -5.40 -23.63 -19.22
C TYR A 300 -4.35 -24.61 -18.66
N ASP A 301 -3.67 -25.32 -19.55
CA ASP A 301 -2.64 -26.32 -19.22
C ASP A 301 -1.25 -25.68 -19.11
N GLY A 302 -0.49 -26.12 -18.10
CA GLY A 302 0.86 -25.64 -17.85
C GLY A 302 1.92 -26.31 -18.72
N ARG A 303 3.07 -25.67 -18.85
CA ARG A 303 4.24 -26.18 -19.61
C ARG A 303 5.19 -27.04 -18.75
N GLY A 304 4.81 -27.30 -17.51
CA GLY A 304 5.57 -28.10 -16.55
C GLY A 304 5.74 -27.36 -15.22
N GLU A 305 5.65 -28.10 -14.12
CA GLU A 305 5.59 -27.58 -12.75
C GLU A 305 6.70 -26.56 -12.44
N ALA A 306 7.96 -26.89 -12.72
CA ALA A 306 9.10 -26.02 -12.39
C ALA A 306 9.05 -24.67 -13.15
N VAL A 307 8.57 -24.68 -14.39
CA VAL A 307 8.45 -23.46 -15.22
C VAL A 307 7.31 -22.61 -14.70
N GLU A 308 6.13 -23.21 -14.50
CA GLU A 308 4.94 -22.47 -14.07
C GLU A 308 5.07 -21.92 -12.65
N ARG A 309 5.78 -22.61 -11.73
CA ARG A 309 6.09 -22.08 -10.39
C ARG A 309 6.95 -20.82 -10.46
N GLU A 310 8.01 -20.85 -11.27
CA GLU A 310 8.91 -19.71 -11.42
C GLU A 310 8.21 -18.53 -12.12
N ASP A 311 7.41 -18.83 -13.14
CA ASP A 311 6.63 -17.83 -13.86
C ASP A 311 5.58 -17.18 -12.95
N LEU A 312 4.89 -17.97 -12.10
CA LEU A 312 4.00 -17.43 -11.07
C LEU A 312 4.75 -16.51 -10.11
N ARG A 313 5.86 -16.98 -9.53
CA ARG A 313 6.69 -16.18 -8.61
C ARG A 313 7.10 -14.85 -9.23
N ALA A 314 7.64 -14.88 -10.44
CA ALA A 314 8.11 -13.69 -11.14
C ALA A 314 6.96 -12.71 -11.47
N ALA A 315 5.76 -13.22 -11.80
CA ALA A 315 4.58 -12.38 -12.02
C ALA A 315 4.10 -11.71 -10.72
N LEU A 316 4.01 -12.47 -9.62
CA LEU A 316 3.65 -11.93 -8.31
C LEU A 316 4.66 -10.84 -7.87
N GLU A 317 5.97 -11.06 -8.06
CA GLU A 317 6.99 -10.04 -7.76
C GLU A 317 6.87 -8.75 -8.61
N ARG A 318 6.42 -8.86 -9.87
CA ARG A 318 6.18 -7.67 -10.72
C ARG A 318 4.91 -6.93 -10.29
N VAL A 319 3.82 -7.66 -10.07
CA VAL A 319 2.55 -7.09 -9.59
C VAL A 319 2.72 -6.45 -8.21
N GLY A 320 3.43 -7.11 -7.30
CA GLY A 320 3.73 -6.59 -5.96
C GLY A 320 4.47 -5.26 -6.02
N ARG A 321 5.54 -5.15 -6.84
CA ARG A 321 6.24 -3.87 -7.05
C ARG A 321 5.34 -2.79 -7.64
N SER A 322 4.46 -3.14 -8.57
CA SER A 322 3.51 -2.18 -9.15
C SER A 322 2.52 -1.66 -8.11
N LEU A 323 1.98 -2.54 -7.27
CA LEU A 323 1.05 -2.18 -6.20
C LEU A 323 1.72 -1.36 -5.11
N GLU A 324 2.97 -1.68 -4.76
CA GLU A 324 3.78 -0.92 -3.79
C GLU A 324 4.01 0.53 -4.27
N ASN A 325 4.44 0.70 -5.53
CA ASN A 325 4.61 2.03 -6.11
C ASN A 325 3.30 2.83 -6.12
N ALA A 326 2.17 2.17 -6.42
CA ALA A 326 0.85 2.80 -6.41
C ALA A 326 0.43 3.20 -4.99
N ARG A 327 0.70 2.36 -3.98
CA ARG A 327 0.50 2.67 -2.55
C ARG A 327 1.28 3.92 -2.14
N GLU A 328 2.58 3.94 -2.39
CA GLU A 328 3.46 5.07 -2.05
C GLU A 328 3.03 6.36 -2.77
N GLN A 329 2.53 6.26 -4.00
CA GLN A 329 2.02 7.40 -4.73
C GLN A 329 0.71 7.93 -4.12
N ALA A 330 -0.22 7.05 -3.77
CA ALA A 330 -1.46 7.42 -3.10
C ALA A 330 -1.19 8.06 -1.73
N GLU A 331 -0.25 7.53 -0.95
CA GLU A 331 0.18 8.11 0.33
C GLU A 331 0.74 9.52 0.16
N ARG A 332 1.62 9.73 -0.83
CA ARG A 332 2.16 11.05 -1.16
C ARG A 332 1.10 12.06 -1.61
N GLN A 333 0.02 11.59 -2.20
CA GLN A 333 -1.12 12.41 -2.63
C GLN A 333 -2.17 12.59 -1.53
N GLY A 334 -1.93 12.09 -0.31
CA GLY A 334 -2.90 12.15 0.78
C GLY A 334 -4.13 11.27 0.59
N GLN A 335 -4.13 10.39 -0.42
CA GLN A 335 -5.22 9.48 -0.78
C GLN A 335 -5.18 8.22 0.10
N ARG A 336 -5.37 8.40 1.41
CA ARG A 336 -5.28 7.30 2.39
C ARG A 336 -6.18 6.11 2.07
N ALA A 337 -7.42 6.38 1.65
CA ALA A 337 -8.35 5.33 1.28
C ALA A 337 -7.83 4.46 0.14
N GLU A 338 -7.10 5.06 -0.81
CA GLU A 338 -6.51 4.36 -1.95
C GLU A 338 -5.24 3.59 -1.57
N ALA A 339 -4.39 4.18 -0.71
CA ALA A 339 -3.23 3.50 -0.14
C ALA A 339 -3.62 2.23 0.64
N ASP A 340 -4.65 2.30 1.49
CA ASP A 340 -5.14 1.17 2.27
C ASP A 340 -5.65 0.01 1.37
N ILE A 341 -6.13 0.31 0.16
CA ILE A 341 -6.55 -0.71 -0.82
C ILE A 341 -5.34 -1.47 -1.32
N PHE A 342 -4.31 -0.74 -1.76
CA PHE A 342 -3.09 -1.36 -2.27
C PHE A 342 -2.38 -2.17 -1.18
N GLU A 343 -2.39 -1.72 0.07
CA GLU A 343 -1.91 -2.50 1.22
C GLU A 343 -2.67 -3.83 1.37
N ALA A 344 -4.00 -3.81 1.25
CA ALA A 344 -4.80 -5.03 1.29
C ALA A 344 -4.46 -5.97 0.11
N HIS A 345 -4.32 -5.44 -1.11
CA HIS A 345 -3.93 -6.23 -2.28
C HIS A 345 -2.55 -6.89 -2.10
N LEU A 346 -1.57 -6.16 -1.56
CA LEU A 346 -0.24 -6.70 -1.24
C LEU A 346 -0.32 -7.82 -0.20
N ALA A 347 -1.19 -7.67 0.81
CA ALA A 347 -1.38 -8.68 1.84
C ALA A 347 -1.98 -9.98 1.28
N TRP A 348 -2.89 -9.88 0.31
CA TRP A 348 -3.45 -11.02 -0.43
C TRP A 348 -2.46 -11.66 -1.39
N LEU A 349 -1.66 -10.86 -2.10
CA LEU A 349 -0.66 -11.35 -3.05
C LEU A 349 0.37 -12.27 -2.38
N ASP A 350 0.73 -11.95 -1.14
CA ASP A 350 1.65 -12.72 -0.31
C ASP A 350 0.93 -13.67 0.68
N ASP A 351 -0.36 -13.98 0.48
CA ASP A 351 -1.11 -14.86 1.39
C ASP A 351 -0.64 -16.32 1.25
N PRO A 352 -0.15 -16.96 2.32
CA PRO A 352 0.34 -18.33 2.24
C PRO A 352 -0.72 -19.34 1.76
N GLY A 353 -1.98 -19.16 2.17
CA GLY A 353 -3.08 -20.04 1.78
C GLY A 353 -3.35 -19.97 0.27
N LEU A 354 -3.42 -18.77 -0.30
CA LEU A 354 -3.55 -18.59 -1.75
C LEU A 354 -2.36 -19.14 -2.53
N LEU A 355 -1.14 -18.93 -2.04
CA LEU A 355 0.08 -19.45 -2.68
C LEU A 355 0.15 -20.98 -2.67
N GLU A 356 -0.17 -21.61 -1.53
CA GLU A 356 -0.26 -23.07 -1.39
C GLU A 356 -1.34 -23.64 -2.33
N SER A 357 -2.51 -22.98 -2.38
CA SER A 357 -3.64 -23.33 -3.24
C SER A 357 -3.29 -23.24 -4.72
N ALA A 358 -2.65 -22.15 -5.17
CA ALA A 358 -2.19 -21.99 -6.55
C ALA A 358 -1.09 -23.03 -6.90
N THR A 359 -0.16 -23.26 -5.98
CA THR A 359 0.91 -24.24 -6.14
C THR A 359 0.36 -25.65 -6.37
N ALA A 360 -0.61 -26.09 -5.56
CA ALA A 360 -1.25 -27.40 -5.71
C ALA A 360 -1.92 -27.57 -7.09
N ARG A 361 -2.46 -26.49 -7.67
CA ARG A 361 -3.05 -26.52 -9.02
C ARG A 361 -2.00 -26.60 -10.13
N ILE A 362 -0.84 -25.95 -9.94
CA ILE A 362 0.31 -26.09 -10.85
C ILE A 362 0.82 -27.54 -10.81
N GLU A 363 0.94 -28.14 -9.63
CA GLU A 363 1.29 -29.57 -9.47
C GLU A 363 0.27 -30.48 -10.17
N ALA A 364 -1.01 -30.10 -10.18
CA ALA A 364 -2.07 -30.79 -10.91
C ALA A 364 -2.09 -30.52 -12.44
N GLY A 365 -1.15 -29.73 -12.96
CA GLY A 365 -0.95 -29.50 -14.40
C GLY A 365 -1.54 -28.21 -14.97
N ARG A 366 -2.03 -27.28 -14.13
CA ARG A 366 -2.49 -25.95 -14.59
C ARG A 366 -1.32 -25.04 -14.94
N SER A 367 -1.56 -24.07 -15.83
CA SER A 367 -0.63 -22.95 -16.03
C SER A 367 -0.61 -22.04 -14.79
N ALA A 368 0.42 -21.20 -14.66
CA ALA A 368 0.55 -20.22 -13.58
C ALA A 368 -0.67 -19.29 -13.49
N GLY A 369 -1.07 -18.69 -14.62
CA GLY A 369 -2.21 -17.78 -14.67
C GLY A 369 -3.54 -18.47 -14.35
N GLN A 370 -3.75 -19.70 -14.83
CA GLN A 370 -4.98 -20.45 -14.55
C GLN A 370 -5.03 -20.96 -13.10
N ALA A 371 -3.89 -21.40 -12.56
CA ALA A 371 -3.79 -21.84 -11.16
C ALA A 371 -4.11 -20.69 -10.19
N TRP A 372 -3.58 -19.50 -10.44
CA TRP A 372 -3.87 -18.31 -9.65
C TRP A 372 -5.35 -17.90 -9.76
N ARG A 373 -5.90 -17.93 -10.98
CA ARG A 373 -7.32 -17.67 -11.22
C ARG A 373 -8.21 -18.59 -10.37
N GLU A 374 -8.03 -19.89 -10.48
CA GLU A 374 -8.84 -20.88 -9.76
C GLU A 374 -8.67 -20.77 -8.24
N ALA A 375 -7.47 -20.42 -7.75
CA ALA A 375 -7.25 -20.17 -6.32
C ALA A 375 -8.07 -18.99 -5.79
N LEU A 376 -8.09 -17.87 -6.53
CA LEU A 376 -8.89 -16.70 -6.16
C LEU A 376 -10.40 -16.88 -6.40
N ASP A 377 -10.79 -17.65 -7.41
CA ASP A 377 -12.20 -17.98 -7.66
C ASP A 377 -12.80 -18.76 -6.48
N ASP A 378 -12.06 -19.74 -5.95
CA ASP A 378 -12.48 -20.53 -4.78
C ASP A 378 -12.53 -19.67 -3.51
N GLU A 379 -11.55 -18.78 -3.30
CA GLU A 379 -11.54 -17.85 -2.17
C GLU A 379 -12.73 -16.87 -2.23
N ALA A 380 -13.00 -16.31 -3.41
CA ALA A 380 -14.13 -15.43 -3.62
C ALA A 380 -15.47 -16.13 -3.31
N GLU A 381 -15.59 -17.42 -3.63
CA GLU A 381 -16.80 -18.20 -3.32
C GLU A 381 -16.93 -18.47 -1.82
N GLN A 382 -15.83 -18.78 -1.12
CA GLN A 382 -15.83 -18.93 0.33
C GLN A 382 -16.27 -17.65 1.04
N LEU A 383 -15.75 -16.49 0.60
CA LEU A 383 -16.17 -15.19 1.14
C LEU A 383 -17.65 -14.91 0.90
N ARG A 384 -18.19 -15.23 -0.28
CA ARG A 384 -19.64 -15.10 -0.55
C ARG A 384 -20.47 -16.00 0.36
N ALA A 385 -20.01 -17.22 0.61
CA ALA A 385 -20.70 -18.19 1.44
C ALA A 385 -20.82 -17.75 2.92
N THR A 386 -19.98 -16.82 3.39
CA THR A 386 -20.09 -16.25 4.75
C THR A 386 -21.38 -15.43 4.96
N GLY A 387 -22.00 -14.93 3.89
CA GLY A 387 -23.22 -14.12 3.95
C GLY A 387 -23.05 -12.70 4.52
N ASN A 388 -21.82 -12.28 4.82
CA ASN A 388 -21.53 -10.93 5.32
C ASN A 388 -21.41 -9.93 4.15
N ALA A 389 -22.30 -8.93 4.11
CA ALA A 389 -22.36 -7.93 3.04
C ALA A 389 -21.05 -7.10 2.89
N LEU A 390 -20.31 -6.87 3.97
CA LEU A 390 -19.02 -6.16 3.93
C LEU A 390 -17.91 -7.04 3.34
N LEU A 391 -17.91 -8.34 3.65
CA LEU A 391 -16.98 -9.30 3.04
C LEU A 391 -17.31 -9.54 1.56
N ALA A 392 -18.60 -9.51 1.19
CA ALA A 392 -19.02 -9.57 -0.21
C ALA A 392 -18.46 -8.40 -1.04
N GLY A 393 -18.35 -7.20 -0.46
CA GLY A 393 -17.68 -6.06 -1.11
C GLY A 393 -16.18 -6.27 -1.36
N ARG A 394 -15.52 -7.19 -0.64
CA ARG A 394 -14.08 -7.51 -0.80
C ARG A 394 -13.81 -8.52 -1.91
N VAL A 395 -14.83 -9.19 -2.42
CA VAL A 395 -14.72 -10.05 -3.60
C VAL A 395 -14.30 -9.26 -4.83
N ALA A 396 -14.69 -7.99 -4.92
CA ALA A 396 -14.23 -7.08 -5.97
C ALA A 396 -12.72 -6.84 -5.91
N ASP A 397 -12.19 -6.62 -4.70
CA ASP A 397 -10.75 -6.45 -4.44
C ASP A 397 -9.96 -7.71 -4.89
N LEU A 398 -10.46 -8.92 -4.56
CA LEU A 398 -9.85 -10.18 -5.04
C LEU A 398 -9.87 -10.32 -6.56
N ARG A 399 -10.98 -9.95 -7.21
CA ARG A 399 -11.09 -9.98 -8.68
C ARG A 399 -10.17 -8.96 -9.35
N ASP A 400 -9.90 -7.83 -8.70
CA ASP A 400 -8.94 -6.85 -9.20
C ASP A 400 -7.51 -7.41 -9.15
N LEU A 401 -7.13 -7.98 -8.01
CA LEU A 401 -5.85 -8.68 -7.86
C LEU A 401 -5.70 -9.82 -8.88
N GLN A 402 -6.78 -10.60 -9.08
CA GLN A 402 -6.84 -11.66 -10.08
C GLN A 402 -6.53 -11.12 -11.47
N ARG A 403 -7.14 -9.99 -11.86
CA ARG A 403 -6.92 -9.35 -13.16
C ARG A 403 -5.47 -8.90 -13.34
N HIS A 404 -4.87 -8.24 -12.35
CA HIS A 404 -3.48 -7.78 -12.43
C HIS A 404 -2.50 -8.94 -12.62
N VAL A 405 -2.65 -10.02 -11.86
CA VAL A 405 -1.76 -11.18 -11.99
C VAL A 405 -2.01 -11.92 -13.31
N MET A 406 -3.26 -12.08 -13.73
CA MET A 406 -3.56 -12.73 -15.01
C MET A 406 -3.05 -11.93 -16.22
N ALA A 407 -2.99 -10.60 -16.12
CA ALA A 407 -2.48 -9.74 -17.19
C ALA A 407 -1.00 -10.01 -17.52
N GLU A 408 -0.20 -10.44 -16.54
CA GLU A 408 1.21 -10.83 -16.73
C GLU A 408 1.38 -12.08 -17.62
N PHE A 409 0.33 -12.90 -17.71
CA PHE A 409 0.31 -14.13 -18.50
C PHE A 409 -0.51 -14.01 -19.79
N ALA A 410 -1.24 -12.90 -19.94
CA ALA A 410 -2.08 -12.67 -21.08
C ALA A 410 -1.23 -12.29 -22.31
N GLU A 411 -1.62 -12.76 -23.49
CA GLU A 411 -0.97 -12.32 -24.73
C GLU A 411 -1.15 -10.80 -24.90
N ALA A 412 -0.14 -10.12 -25.45
CA ALA A 412 -0.17 -8.67 -25.63
C ALA A 412 -1.44 -8.24 -26.40
N GLY A 413 -2.31 -7.46 -25.75
CA GLY A 413 -3.59 -7.01 -26.31
C GLY A 413 -4.80 -7.90 -26.02
N ALA A 414 -4.72 -8.86 -25.09
CA ALA A 414 -5.79 -9.82 -24.80
C ALA A 414 -6.99 -9.29 -23.99
N ALA A 415 -6.99 -8.03 -23.55
CA ALA A 415 -8.16 -7.43 -22.90
C ALA A 415 -8.24 -5.91 -23.17
N PRO A 416 -8.49 -5.46 -24.42
CA PRO A 416 -8.86 -4.08 -24.61
C PRO A 416 -10.16 -3.83 -23.83
N LEU A 417 -10.17 -2.79 -22.99
CA LEU A 417 -11.42 -2.22 -22.48
C LEU A 417 -12.36 -2.04 -23.68
N PRO A 418 -13.64 -2.41 -23.57
CA PRO A 418 -14.62 -2.25 -24.64
C PRO A 418 -14.55 -0.85 -25.23
N ASP A 419 -14.86 -0.72 -26.52
CA ASP A 419 -14.94 0.61 -27.14
C ASP A 419 -16.11 1.36 -26.47
N VAL A 420 -15.77 2.35 -25.66
CA VAL A 420 -16.75 3.15 -24.90
C VAL A 420 -16.96 4.44 -25.66
N PRO A 421 -18.19 4.72 -26.14
CA PRO A 421 -18.50 6.01 -26.74
C PRO A 421 -18.23 7.15 -25.76
N GLU A 422 -17.70 8.25 -26.26
CA GLU A 422 -17.51 9.47 -25.46
C GLU A 422 -18.85 9.91 -24.85
N GLY A 423 -18.85 10.21 -23.55
CA GLY A 423 -20.07 10.60 -22.83
C GLY A 423 -21.08 9.47 -22.63
N ALA A 424 -20.68 8.19 -22.67
CA ALA A 424 -21.56 7.07 -22.35
C ALA A 424 -21.93 7.02 -20.86
N ILE A 425 -23.15 6.55 -20.57
CA ILE A 425 -23.55 6.09 -19.24
C ILE A 425 -23.21 4.60 -19.18
N LEU A 426 -22.37 4.23 -18.22
CA LEU A 426 -21.83 2.88 -18.11
C LEU A 426 -22.60 2.08 -17.08
N VAL A 427 -23.05 0.89 -17.46
CA VAL A 427 -23.62 -0.11 -16.56
C VAL A 427 -22.58 -1.20 -16.34
N ALA A 428 -22.25 -1.51 -15.08
CA ALA A 428 -21.34 -2.61 -14.75
C ALA A 428 -21.85 -3.38 -13.52
N ASP A 429 -21.45 -4.65 -13.39
CA ASP A 429 -21.76 -5.42 -12.18
C ASP A 429 -21.11 -4.76 -10.95
N ASP A 430 -19.82 -4.47 -11.08
CA ASP A 430 -18.99 -3.74 -10.14
C ASP A 430 -17.78 -3.18 -10.89
N LEU A 431 -17.04 -2.26 -10.28
CA LEU A 431 -15.78 -1.75 -10.81
C LEU A 431 -14.70 -1.81 -9.72
N SER A 432 -13.50 -2.22 -10.09
CA SER A 432 -12.33 -2.03 -9.23
C SER A 432 -11.80 -0.59 -9.35
N PRO A 433 -11.00 -0.11 -8.38
CA PRO A 433 -10.38 1.22 -8.44
C PRO A 433 -9.53 1.42 -9.71
N SER A 434 -8.74 0.42 -10.10
CA SER A 434 -7.92 0.44 -11.32
C SER A 434 -8.79 0.62 -12.57
N GLN A 435 -9.88 -0.15 -12.68
CA GLN A 435 -10.84 -0.04 -13.78
C GLN A 435 -11.52 1.32 -13.82
N PHE A 436 -11.87 1.88 -12.65
CA PHE A 436 -12.46 3.21 -12.58
C PHE A 436 -11.49 4.28 -13.10
N VAL A 437 -10.20 4.20 -12.74
CA VAL A 437 -9.19 5.15 -13.23
C VAL A 437 -9.09 5.09 -14.76
N ASP A 438 -8.94 3.89 -15.32
CA ASP A 438 -8.85 3.70 -16.78
C ASP A 438 -10.12 4.17 -17.50
N LEU A 439 -11.31 3.92 -16.93
CA LEU A 439 -12.57 4.35 -17.50
C LEU A 439 -12.77 5.86 -17.38
N ALA A 440 -12.37 6.47 -16.27
CA ALA A 440 -12.53 7.90 -16.03
C ALA A 440 -11.75 8.74 -17.07
N GLU A 441 -10.59 8.26 -17.52
CA GLU A 441 -9.81 8.90 -18.59
C GLU A 441 -10.55 8.93 -19.94
N ARG A 442 -11.52 8.02 -20.16
CA ARG A 442 -12.35 7.97 -21.37
C ARG A 442 -13.55 8.90 -21.33
N GLY A 443 -13.77 9.60 -20.21
CA GLY A 443 -14.84 10.59 -20.06
C GLY A 443 -16.27 10.02 -20.11
N PRO A 444 -16.64 9.06 -19.24
CA PRO A 444 -18.02 8.63 -19.13
C PRO A 444 -18.90 9.75 -18.59
N ALA A 445 -20.14 9.84 -19.08
CA ALA A 445 -21.11 10.80 -18.57
C ALA A 445 -21.70 10.36 -17.22
N GLY A 446 -21.66 9.06 -16.90
CA GLY A 446 -22.13 8.55 -15.61
C GLY A 446 -21.91 7.05 -15.43
N LEU A 447 -22.07 6.58 -14.20
CA LEU A 447 -21.87 5.18 -13.78
C LEU A 447 -23.10 4.62 -13.08
N CYS A 448 -23.43 3.36 -13.39
CA CYS A 448 -24.51 2.59 -12.77
C CYS A 448 -23.96 1.20 -12.40
N LEU A 449 -23.82 0.92 -11.10
CA LEU A 449 -23.29 -0.35 -10.60
C LEU A 449 -24.40 -1.22 -10.00
N LYS A 450 -24.40 -2.51 -10.38
CA LYS A 450 -25.35 -3.48 -9.79
C LYS A 450 -25.08 -3.70 -8.30
N ALA A 451 -23.80 -3.86 -7.95
CA ALA A 451 -23.31 -4.03 -6.60
C ALA A 451 -22.68 -2.73 -6.05
N GLY A 452 -22.09 -2.83 -4.85
CA GLY A 452 -21.37 -1.72 -4.21
C GLY A 452 -22.22 -0.87 -3.27
N GLY A 453 -21.56 -0.23 -2.31
CA GLY A 453 -22.16 0.70 -1.35
C GLY A 453 -21.83 2.17 -1.67
N THR A 454 -22.53 3.11 -1.03
CA THR A 454 -22.25 4.56 -1.16
C THR A 454 -20.90 4.98 -0.58
N THR A 455 -20.30 4.11 0.25
CA THR A 455 -18.96 4.22 0.80
C THR A 455 -17.94 3.34 0.07
N SER A 456 -18.33 2.68 -1.03
CA SER A 456 -17.39 1.91 -1.84
C SER A 456 -16.30 2.81 -2.42
N HIS A 457 -15.12 2.24 -2.68
CA HIS A 457 -13.99 3.00 -3.22
C HIS A 457 -14.35 3.71 -4.54
N VAL A 458 -15.11 3.05 -5.42
CA VAL A 458 -15.58 3.66 -6.67
C VAL A 458 -16.57 4.80 -6.42
N ALA A 459 -17.42 4.72 -5.39
CA ALA A 459 -18.33 5.81 -5.03
C ALA A 459 -17.56 7.07 -4.59
N ILE A 460 -16.48 6.89 -3.82
CA ILE A 460 -15.59 7.97 -3.38
C ILE A 460 -14.88 8.60 -4.59
N LEU A 461 -14.27 7.77 -5.44
CA LEU A 461 -13.53 8.22 -6.62
C LEU A 461 -14.44 8.92 -7.65
N ALA A 462 -15.66 8.41 -7.88
CA ALA A 462 -16.65 9.05 -8.75
C ALA A 462 -17.04 10.44 -8.25
N ARG A 463 -17.22 10.61 -6.93
CA ARG A 463 -17.52 11.90 -6.31
C ARG A 463 -16.37 12.89 -6.46
N ALA A 464 -15.14 12.45 -6.23
CA ALA A 464 -13.94 13.28 -6.40
C ALA A 464 -13.77 13.77 -7.85
N ARG A 465 -14.15 12.93 -8.83
CA ARG A 465 -14.13 13.26 -10.27
C ARG A 465 -15.39 13.97 -10.76
N GLY A 466 -16.40 14.17 -9.91
CA GLY A 466 -17.68 14.78 -10.29
C GLY A 466 -18.51 13.96 -11.28
N ILE A 467 -18.27 12.65 -11.38
CA ILE A 467 -18.99 11.74 -12.29
C ILE A 467 -20.27 11.29 -11.58
N PRO A 468 -21.48 11.50 -12.15
CA PRO A 468 -22.74 11.00 -11.59
C PRO A 468 -22.70 9.48 -11.45
N CYS A 469 -23.03 8.95 -10.27
CA CYS A 469 -22.87 7.52 -9.96
C CYS A 469 -23.99 6.99 -9.07
N LEU A 470 -24.60 5.89 -9.52
CA LEU A 470 -25.53 5.07 -8.75
C LEU A 470 -24.96 3.68 -8.49
N VAL A 471 -25.22 3.14 -7.31
CA VAL A 471 -24.75 1.81 -6.86
C VAL A 471 -25.90 0.99 -6.27
N ALA A 472 -25.67 -0.29 -5.99
CA ALA A 472 -26.67 -1.21 -5.43
C ALA A 472 -27.99 -1.26 -6.24
N MET A 473 -27.88 -1.18 -7.56
CA MET A 473 -29.04 -1.18 -8.47
C MET A 473 -29.58 -2.60 -8.75
N GLY A 474 -28.84 -3.63 -8.35
CA GLY A 474 -29.23 -5.04 -8.45
C GLY A 474 -29.25 -5.59 -9.88
N GLU A 475 -29.71 -6.83 -10.01
CA GLU A 475 -29.71 -7.59 -11.29
C GLU A 475 -30.71 -7.04 -12.33
N ALA A 476 -31.58 -6.10 -11.95
CA ALA A 476 -32.53 -5.50 -12.87
C ALA A 476 -31.85 -4.74 -14.04
N LEU A 477 -30.57 -4.39 -13.88
CA LEU A 477 -29.72 -3.73 -14.89
C LEU A 477 -29.13 -4.67 -15.94
N GLU A 478 -29.34 -5.98 -15.86
CA GLU A 478 -28.75 -6.94 -16.80
C GLU A 478 -29.29 -6.73 -18.23
N ASP A 479 -28.38 -6.69 -19.21
CA ASP A 479 -28.65 -6.44 -20.65
C ASP A 479 -29.35 -5.09 -20.98
N VAL A 480 -29.35 -4.13 -20.05
CA VAL A 480 -29.92 -2.81 -20.31
C VAL A 480 -28.98 -2.00 -21.21
N SER A 481 -29.49 -1.62 -22.37
CA SER A 481 -28.77 -0.79 -23.35
C SER A 481 -29.74 0.15 -24.06
N GLY A 482 -29.22 1.25 -24.57
CA GLY A 482 -30.03 2.30 -25.18
C GLY A 482 -29.18 3.33 -25.91
N GLU A 483 -29.70 3.90 -26.98
CA GLU A 483 -29.02 4.95 -27.73
C GLU A 483 -28.91 6.25 -26.92
N HIS A 484 -29.92 6.53 -26.10
CA HIS A 484 -29.98 7.68 -25.21
C HIS A 484 -30.61 7.26 -23.89
N ALA A 485 -29.90 7.42 -22.78
CA ALA A 485 -30.41 7.26 -21.43
C ALA A 485 -30.21 8.55 -20.63
N VAL A 486 -31.00 8.71 -19.58
CA VAL A 486 -30.85 9.77 -18.59
C VAL A 486 -30.48 9.13 -17.25
N LEU A 487 -29.36 9.56 -16.68
CA LEU A 487 -28.99 9.23 -15.31
C LEU A 487 -29.26 10.44 -14.42
N ASP A 488 -30.26 10.32 -13.55
CA ASP A 488 -30.61 11.32 -12.54
C ASP A 488 -30.12 10.81 -11.18
N ALA A 489 -28.83 10.98 -10.95
CA ALA A 489 -28.19 10.56 -9.70
C ALA A 489 -28.53 11.49 -8.53
N HIS A 490 -29.23 12.61 -8.75
CA HIS A 490 -29.86 13.36 -7.66
C HIS A 490 -31.11 12.64 -7.13
N ALA A 491 -31.91 12.08 -8.04
CA ALA A 491 -33.13 11.37 -7.70
C ALA A 491 -32.93 9.86 -7.47
N GLY A 492 -31.70 9.34 -7.62
CA GLY A 492 -31.42 7.92 -7.47
C GLY A 492 -31.96 7.05 -8.60
N ARG A 493 -32.03 7.58 -9.84
CA ARG A 493 -32.79 6.96 -10.93
C ARG A 493 -32.04 6.91 -12.26
N LEU A 494 -32.16 5.78 -12.96
CA LEU A 494 -31.75 5.61 -14.35
C LEU A 494 -33.00 5.41 -15.25
N GLU A 495 -33.05 6.17 -16.33
CA GLU A 495 -34.07 6.11 -17.37
C GLU A 495 -33.41 5.60 -18.67
N PRO A 496 -33.54 4.32 -19.03
CA PRO A 496 -32.84 3.73 -20.19
C PRO A 496 -33.38 4.17 -21.55
N ALA A 497 -34.67 4.53 -21.60
CA ALA A 497 -35.40 4.93 -22.80
C ALA A 497 -36.31 6.14 -22.50
N PRO A 498 -35.75 7.31 -22.17
CA PRO A 498 -36.51 8.53 -21.94
C PRO A 498 -37.19 8.99 -23.24
N ASP A 499 -38.35 9.62 -23.11
CA ASP A 499 -39.00 10.24 -24.27
C ASP A 499 -38.28 11.56 -24.70
N GLU A 500 -38.59 12.04 -25.89
CA GLU A 500 -37.98 13.28 -26.43
C GLU A 500 -38.25 14.51 -25.55
N ALA A 501 -39.41 14.55 -24.87
CA ALA A 501 -39.75 15.66 -23.97
C ALA A 501 -38.82 15.66 -22.75
N ARG A 502 -38.54 14.49 -22.19
CA ARG A 502 -37.61 14.30 -21.09
C ARG A 502 -36.18 14.60 -21.51
N LEU A 503 -35.72 14.09 -22.66
CA LEU A 503 -34.40 14.42 -23.19
C LEU A 503 -34.21 15.93 -23.39
N ALA A 504 -35.21 16.62 -23.96
CA ALA A 504 -35.17 18.07 -24.13
C ALA A 504 -35.12 18.81 -22.79
N ALA A 505 -35.92 18.38 -21.80
CA ALA A 505 -35.92 18.98 -20.47
C ALA A 505 -34.58 18.81 -19.75
N VAL A 506 -33.95 17.63 -19.84
CA VAL A 506 -32.67 17.33 -19.22
C VAL A 506 -31.53 18.07 -19.94
N ARG A 507 -31.51 18.13 -21.28
CA ARG A 507 -30.54 18.94 -22.05
C ARG A 507 -30.59 20.41 -21.66
N GLU A 508 -31.79 20.95 -21.51
CA GLU A 508 -31.99 22.33 -21.06
C GLU A 508 -31.51 22.55 -19.62
N ALA A 509 -31.76 21.59 -18.73
CA ALA A 509 -31.26 21.65 -17.36
C ALA A 509 -29.72 21.64 -17.31
N LEU A 510 -29.07 20.73 -18.06
CA LEU A 510 -27.62 20.68 -18.18
C LEU A 510 -27.03 21.96 -18.79
N ARG A 511 -27.69 22.54 -19.81
CA ARG A 511 -27.24 23.80 -20.40
C ARG A 511 -27.30 24.95 -19.38
N ARG A 512 -28.41 25.09 -18.66
CA ARG A 512 -28.54 26.11 -17.61
C ARG A 512 -27.53 25.91 -16.48
N ASP A 513 -27.23 24.66 -16.15
CA ASP A 513 -26.22 24.34 -15.14
C ASP A 513 -24.82 24.74 -15.59
N ALA A 514 -24.46 24.43 -16.84
CA ALA A 514 -23.20 24.84 -17.44
C ALA A 514 -23.09 26.36 -17.57
N GLU A 515 -24.12 27.04 -18.08
CA GLU A 515 -24.18 28.51 -18.17
C GLU A 515 -24.03 29.15 -16.79
N ARG A 516 -24.71 28.60 -15.77
CA ARG A 516 -24.58 29.09 -14.39
C ARG A 516 -23.17 28.90 -13.84
N ARG A 517 -22.56 27.73 -14.03
CA ARG A 517 -21.18 27.45 -13.62
C ARG A 517 -20.17 28.35 -14.35
N GLU A 518 -20.41 28.64 -15.62
CA GLU A 518 -19.55 29.56 -16.40
C GLU A 518 -19.63 30.98 -15.84
N VAL A 519 -20.84 31.47 -15.53
CA VAL A 519 -21.04 32.74 -14.84
C VAL A 519 -20.39 32.74 -13.46
N GLU A 520 -20.66 31.74 -12.63
CA GLU A 520 -20.06 31.58 -11.29
C GLU A 520 -18.53 31.57 -11.37
N ARG A 521 -17.94 30.93 -12.38
CA ARG A 521 -16.48 30.87 -12.58
C ARG A 521 -15.90 32.18 -13.11
N ALA A 522 -16.64 32.91 -13.94
CA ALA A 522 -16.25 34.24 -14.39
C ALA A 522 -16.31 35.27 -13.24
N GLU A 523 -17.31 35.13 -12.37
CA GLU A 523 -17.53 35.96 -11.18
C GLU A 523 -16.71 35.48 -9.97
N ALA A 524 -16.01 34.34 -10.05
CA ALA A 524 -15.29 33.75 -8.92
C ALA A 524 -14.21 34.67 -8.31
N PHE A 525 -13.71 35.65 -9.07
CA PHE A 525 -12.73 36.64 -8.63
C PHE A 525 -13.37 37.95 -8.13
N GLU A 526 -14.70 38.08 -8.18
CA GLU A 526 -15.41 39.23 -7.63
C GLU A 526 -15.52 39.14 -6.10
N PRO A 527 -15.55 40.29 -5.39
CA PRO A 527 -15.70 40.29 -3.94
C PRO A 527 -17.04 39.64 -3.51
N ALA A 528 -17.00 38.75 -2.53
CA ALA A 528 -18.20 38.14 -1.98
C ALA A 528 -18.98 39.13 -1.09
N VAL A 529 -19.97 39.82 -1.68
CA VAL A 529 -20.79 40.82 -1.01
C VAL A 529 -22.25 40.34 -0.90
N THR A 530 -22.77 40.35 0.33
CA THR A 530 -24.18 40.05 0.63
C THR A 530 -25.14 41.10 0.04
N ARG A 531 -26.43 40.77 -0.07
CA ARG A 531 -27.46 41.65 -0.68
C ARG A 531 -27.66 42.98 0.06
N ASP A 532 -27.28 43.06 1.34
CA ASP A 532 -27.30 44.27 2.17
C ASP A 532 -25.94 44.99 2.23
N GLY A 533 -24.96 44.56 1.42
CA GLY A 533 -23.70 45.27 1.19
C GLY A 533 -22.55 44.87 2.13
N ARG A 534 -22.68 43.78 2.88
CA ARG A 534 -21.59 43.29 3.75
C ARG A 534 -20.68 42.33 2.98
N GLU A 535 -19.41 42.69 2.92
CA GLU A 535 -18.33 41.86 2.37
C GLU A 535 -17.96 40.74 3.33
N ILE A 536 -17.68 39.56 2.78
CA ILE A 536 -17.30 38.33 3.49
C ILE A 536 -16.07 37.76 2.79
N GLU A 537 -15.09 37.32 3.56
CA GLU A 537 -13.92 36.61 3.02
C GLU A 537 -14.27 35.14 2.76
N VAL A 538 -14.00 34.66 1.54
CA VAL A 538 -14.17 33.26 1.14
C VAL A 538 -12.79 32.65 0.89
N ALA A 539 -12.28 31.97 1.90
CA ALA A 539 -10.95 31.37 1.88
C ALA A 539 -11.00 29.83 1.78
N ALA A 540 -9.97 29.23 1.19
CA ALA A 540 -9.86 27.78 1.01
C ALA A 540 -9.22 27.09 2.22
N ASN A 541 -9.58 25.82 2.44
CA ASN A 541 -8.87 24.90 3.33
C ASN A 541 -7.99 23.98 2.48
N ILE A 542 -6.70 23.90 2.80
CA ILE A 542 -5.71 23.15 2.00
C ILE A 542 -4.83 22.26 2.88
N GLY A 543 -4.23 21.24 2.29
CA GLY A 543 -3.20 20.38 2.86
C GLY A 543 -1.81 20.58 2.25
N ASP A 544 -1.72 21.03 1.00
CA ASP A 544 -0.44 21.23 0.29
C ASP A 544 -0.46 22.42 -0.69
N SER A 545 0.70 22.70 -1.27
CA SER A 545 0.95 23.81 -2.18
C SER A 545 0.31 23.64 -3.56
N SER A 546 -0.08 22.43 -3.95
CA SER A 546 -0.85 22.19 -5.18
C SER A 546 -2.30 22.62 -5.02
N GLU A 547 -2.90 22.33 -3.88
CA GLU A 547 -4.23 22.81 -3.51
C GLU A 547 -4.26 24.34 -3.35
N ALA A 548 -3.16 24.95 -2.88
CA ALA A 548 -3.01 26.40 -2.86
C ALA A 548 -3.12 27.03 -4.27
N ARG A 549 -2.48 26.41 -5.29
CA ARG A 549 -2.60 26.87 -6.69
C ARG A 549 -4.03 26.75 -7.19
N LEU A 550 -4.69 25.63 -6.93
CA LEU A 550 -6.09 25.42 -7.32
C LEU A 550 -7.03 26.44 -6.65
N ALA A 551 -6.80 26.77 -5.38
CA ALA A 551 -7.56 27.78 -4.65
C ALA A 551 -7.40 29.17 -5.29
N ALA A 552 -6.17 29.54 -5.68
CA ALA A 552 -5.90 30.80 -6.38
C ALA A 552 -6.64 30.87 -7.73
N GLU A 553 -6.57 29.78 -8.52
CA GLU A 553 -7.24 29.66 -9.83
C GLU A 553 -8.76 29.65 -9.71
N SER A 554 -9.29 29.26 -8.55
CA SER A 554 -10.73 29.23 -8.24
C SER A 554 -11.25 30.52 -7.62
N GLY A 555 -10.41 31.56 -7.50
CA GLY A 555 -10.83 32.88 -7.03
C GLY A 555 -10.83 33.09 -5.52
N ALA A 556 -10.38 32.13 -4.71
CA ALA A 556 -10.40 32.24 -3.25
C ALA A 556 -9.70 33.51 -2.74
N ASP A 557 -10.27 34.18 -1.74
CA ASP A 557 -9.71 35.41 -1.14
C ASP A 557 -8.42 35.16 -0.36
N GLY A 558 -8.16 33.90 -0.02
CA GLY A 558 -6.98 33.44 0.68
C GLY A 558 -7.06 31.95 1.00
N VAL A 559 -6.15 31.50 1.85
CA VAL A 559 -6.22 30.22 2.53
C VAL A 559 -6.60 30.48 3.99
N GLY A 560 -7.77 30.02 4.39
CA GLY A 560 -8.31 30.18 5.75
C GLY A 560 -7.76 29.14 6.72
N LEU A 561 -7.27 28.02 6.19
CA LEU A 561 -6.61 26.97 6.95
C LEU A 561 -5.69 26.15 6.04
N MET A 562 -4.38 26.26 6.23
CA MET A 562 -3.41 25.27 5.76
C MET A 562 -3.14 24.28 6.89
N ARG A 563 -3.46 23.02 6.65
CA ARG A 563 -3.25 21.91 7.57
C ARG A 563 -1.81 21.42 7.46
N SER A 564 -0.92 21.91 8.31
CA SER A 564 0.50 21.55 8.26
C SER A 564 0.76 20.08 8.54
N GLU A 565 -0.17 19.36 9.20
CA GLU A 565 0.01 17.95 9.55
C GLU A 565 0.31 17.05 8.35
N PHE A 566 -0.20 17.37 7.16
CA PHE A 566 0.04 16.57 5.96
C PHE A 566 1.52 16.53 5.54
N LEU A 567 2.28 17.58 5.85
CA LEU A 567 3.73 17.60 5.63
C LEU A 567 4.48 16.64 6.56
N PHE A 568 3.89 16.28 7.70
CA PHE A 568 4.47 15.39 8.71
C PHE A 568 4.02 13.92 8.52
N LEU A 569 2.85 13.69 7.93
CA LEU A 569 2.27 12.35 7.78
C LEU A 569 2.95 11.54 6.67
N GLY A 570 2.99 10.21 6.82
CA GLY A 570 3.53 9.30 5.80
C GLY A 570 5.05 9.33 5.65
N ARG A 571 5.77 9.70 6.73
CA ARG A 571 7.23 9.83 6.74
C ARG A 571 7.83 9.15 7.97
N ASP A 572 9.09 8.73 7.85
CA ASP A 572 9.84 8.10 8.94
C ASP A 572 10.53 9.11 9.86
N THR A 573 10.68 10.35 9.42
CA THR A 573 11.25 11.46 10.22
C THR A 573 10.44 12.74 10.03
N ALA A 574 10.47 13.60 11.04
CA ALA A 574 9.86 14.93 10.95
C ALA A 574 10.50 15.74 9.81
N PRO A 575 9.71 16.48 9.02
CA PRO A 575 10.21 17.36 7.98
C PRO A 575 11.10 18.44 8.60
N ASP A 576 12.24 18.71 7.98
CA ASP A 576 13.16 19.72 8.47
C ASP A 576 12.65 21.15 8.20
N GLU A 577 13.37 22.16 8.70
CA GLU A 577 13.01 23.56 8.50
C GLU A 577 13.03 23.97 7.02
N ALA A 578 13.93 23.41 6.22
CA ALA A 578 14.05 23.76 4.81
C ALA A 578 12.88 23.20 4.00
N GLU A 579 12.45 21.98 4.27
CA GLU A 579 11.26 21.35 3.67
C GLU A 579 9.98 22.13 4.03
N GLN A 580 9.82 22.46 5.31
CA GLN A 580 8.72 23.29 5.79
C GLN A 580 8.71 24.66 5.11
N CYS A 581 9.87 25.32 5.08
CA CYS A 581 10.03 26.62 4.42
C CYS A 581 9.64 26.54 2.94
N HIS A 582 10.11 25.52 2.22
CA HIS A 582 9.79 25.32 0.81
C HIS A 582 8.30 25.18 0.56
N GLU A 583 7.62 24.33 1.34
CA GLU A 583 6.18 24.06 1.18
C GLU A 583 5.32 25.30 1.48
N TYR A 584 5.62 25.98 2.59
CA TYR A 584 4.91 27.19 2.99
C TYR A 584 5.18 28.35 2.02
N GLN A 585 6.42 28.51 1.55
CA GLN A 585 6.78 29.55 0.60
C GLN A 585 6.14 29.31 -0.77
N THR A 586 6.03 28.06 -1.21
CA THR A 586 5.35 27.72 -2.47
C THR A 586 3.86 28.04 -2.38
N SER A 587 3.21 27.73 -1.25
CA SER A 587 1.80 28.05 -0.99
C SER A 587 1.54 29.57 -0.96
N LEU A 588 2.40 30.32 -0.28
CA LEU A 588 2.36 31.79 -0.24
C LEU A 588 2.55 32.41 -1.63
N THR A 589 3.48 31.87 -2.42
CA THR A 589 3.77 32.35 -3.77
C THR A 589 2.59 32.10 -4.70
N ALA A 590 1.94 30.93 -4.60
CA ALA A 590 0.76 30.57 -5.39
C ALA A 590 -0.42 31.54 -5.17
N LEU A 591 -0.59 32.04 -3.95
CA LEU A 591 -1.67 32.94 -3.56
C LEU A 591 -1.40 34.41 -3.90
N GLY A 592 -0.23 34.76 -4.44
CA GLY A 592 0.05 36.08 -5.02
C GLY A 592 -0.09 37.25 -4.04
N GLY A 593 0.17 37.02 -2.75
CA GLY A 593 0.05 38.05 -1.70
C GLY A 593 -1.27 38.05 -0.93
N LYS A 594 -2.22 37.17 -1.27
CA LYS A 594 -3.40 36.89 -0.45
C LYS A 594 -3.02 36.17 0.86
N PRO A 595 -3.80 36.31 1.95
CA PRO A 595 -3.48 35.71 3.24
C PRO A 595 -3.46 34.18 3.17
N VAL A 596 -2.53 33.58 3.91
CA VAL A 596 -2.44 32.13 4.12
C VAL A 596 -2.33 31.88 5.62
N ILE A 597 -3.38 31.32 6.21
CA ILE A 597 -3.43 30.99 7.63
C ILE A 597 -2.88 29.57 7.80
N ILE A 598 -1.62 29.48 8.19
CA ILE A 598 -0.95 28.21 8.47
C ILE A 598 -1.24 27.83 9.92
N ARG A 599 -1.90 26.68 10.11
CA ARG A 599 -2.07 26.11 11.44
C ARG A 599 -0.80 25.36 11.80
N THR A 600 -0.30 25.57 13.02
CA THR A 600 0.76 24.74 13.58
C THR A 600 0.32 23.27 13.63
N LEU A 601 1.28 22.35 13.77
CA LEU A 601 1.04 20.92 13.73
C LEU A 601 -0.05 20.46 14.72
N ASP A 602 -1.27 20.13 14.26
CA ASP A 602 -2.36 19.56 15.07
C ASP A 602 -2.40 18.02 14.96
N ILE A 603 -1.53 17.36 15.73
CA ILE A 603 -1.39 15.89 15.82
C ILE A 603 -1.89 15.37 17.18
N GLY A 604 -2.13 14.06 17.33
CA GLY A 604 -2.33 13.43 18.65
C GLY A 604 -3.74 12.89 18.97
N ALA A 605 -4.69 12.98 18.04
CA ALA A 605 -5.98 12.28 18.14
C ALA A 605 -5.93 10.93 17.40
N ASP A 606 -6.47 10.90 16.18
CA ASP A 606 -6.53 9.78 15.23
C ASP A 606 -5.26 9.64 14.37
N LYS A 607 -4.44 10.68 14.34
CA LYS A 607 -3.23 10.77 13.50
C LYS A 607 -1.99 10.53 14.35
N GLN A 608 -1.31 9.42 14.11
CA GLN A 608 -0.03 9.10 14.75
C GLN A 608 1.13 9.31 13.78
N LEU A 609 2.26 9.79 14.31
CA LEU A 609 3.52 9.91 13.57
C LEU A 609 4.46 8.82 14.10
N PRO A 610 4.99 7.92 13.25
CA PRO A 610 5.85 6.80 13.70
C PRO A 610 7.06 7.24 14.53
N TYR A 611 7.58 8.43 14.23
CA TYR A 611 8.74 9.03 14.87
C TYR A 611 8.42 9.89 16.11
N LEU A 612 7.14 10.11 16.44
CA LEU A 612 6.72 10.89 17.60
C LEU A 612 6.06 9.98 18.64
N ARG A 613 6.78 9.68 19.72
CA ARG A 613 6.22 8.91 20.84
C ARG A 613 5.35 9.79 21.72
N LEU A 614 4.03 9.66 21.59
CA LEU A 614 3.05 10.30 22.48
C LEU A 614 2.63 9.33 23.60
N PRO A 615 2.32 9.84 24.80
CA PRO A 615 1.81 9.00 25.89
C PRO A 615 0.43 8.44 25.54
N GLU A 616 0.24 7.16 25.85
CA GLU A 616 -1.03 6.47 25.63
C GLU A 616 -2.09 7.01 26.60
N VAL A 617 -3.25 7.41 26.07
CA VAL A 617 -4.35 7.98 26.86
C VAL A 617 -5.67 7.34 26.46
N PRO A 618 -6.62 7.14 27.39
CA PRO A 618 -7.92 6.52 27.10
C PRO A 618 -8.75 7.27 26.04
N ASN A 619 -8.52 8.58 25.90
CA ASN A 619 -9.16 9.39 24.87
C ASN A 619 -8.13 10.36 24.27
N PRO A 620 -7.53 10.01 23.13
CA PRO A 620 -6.57 10.86 22.42
C PRO A 620 -7.11 12.25 22.05
N ALA A 621 -8.40 12.37 21.77
CA ALA A 621 -9.02 13.65 21.45
C ALA A 621 -9.06 14.64 22.63
N LEU A 622 -8.98 14.14 23.87
CA LEU A 622 -8.87 14.90 25.12
C LEU A 622 -7.45 14.85 25.73
N GLY A 623 -6.48 14.33 24.96
CA GLY A 623 -5.12 14.04 25.39
C GLY A 623 -4.09 15.11 25.03
N VAL A 624 -2.84 14.67 24.86
CA VAL A 624 -1.73 15.52 24.39
C VAL A 624 -1.84 15.69 22.88
N ARG A 625 -2.32 16.85 22.43
CA ARG A 625 -2.60 17.16 21.03
C ARG A 625 -2.53 18.65 20.73
N GLY A 626 -2.70 19.00 19.45
CA GLY A 626 -2.99 20.36 18.97
C GLY A 626 -1.85 21.02 18.24
#